data_AF-A0A392NUS7-F1
#
_entry.id   AF-A0A392NUS7-F1
#
_cell.length_a   1.000
_cell.length_b   1.000
_cell.length_c   1.000
_cell.angle_alpha   90.00
_cell.angle_beta   90.00
_cell.angle_gamma   90.00
#
_symmetry.space_group_name_H-M   'P 1'
#
loop_
_entity.id
_entity.type
_entity.pdbx_description
1 polymer ?
#
loop_
_entity_poly.entity_id
_entity_poly.type
_entity_poly.pdbx_seq_one_letter_code
_entity_poly.pdbx_strand_id
1 'polypeptide(L)'
;VVRWKKDWSKPHRLLLKRKIIVSKLNAHPFDGSDDNDSVCQYEWLVKWTGLGYDHVTWELDDATFMTSSKGIKLMDNYEIRQKRSDGLSNPLEAKEVLFI
;
A
#
# COMPACT_ATOMS: atom_id res chain seq x y z
N VAL A 1 -27.58 -14.28 -11.99
CA VAL A 1 -27.34 -13.43 -10.80
C VAL A 1 -26.03 -13.87 -10.15
N VAL A 2 -25.05 -12.97 -10.05
CA VAL A 2 -23.78 -13.29 -9.39
C VAL A 2 -24.01 -13.25 -7.88
N ARG A 3 -23.74 -14.38 -7.20
CA ARG A 3 -23.87 -14.48 -5.74
C ARG A 3 -22.65 -13.86 -5.06
N TRP A 4 -22.85 -12.89 -4.19
CA TRP A 4 -21.81 -12.28 -3.37
C TRP A 4 -21.06 -13.33 -2.53
N LYS A 5 -19.73 -13.19 -2.43
CA LYS A 5 -18.87 -14.05 -1.60
C LYS A 5 -18.10 -13.19 -0.60
N LYS A 6 -18.03 -13.64 0.67
CA LYS A 6 -17.31 -12.95 1.75
C LYS A 6 -15.82 -12.76 1.46
N ASP A 7 -15.23 -13.63 0.63
CA ASP A 7 -13.80 -13.51 0.30
C ASP A 7 -13.49 -12.34 -0.62
N TRP A 8 -14.49 -11.80 -1.34
CA TRP A 8 -14.29 -10.67 -2.25
C TRP A 8 -13.92 -9.36 -1.54
N SER A 9 -14.16 -9.26 -0.23
CA SER A 9 -13.71 -8.12 0.59
C SER A 9 -12.38 -8.37 1.30
N LYS A 10 -11.71 -9.51 1.05
CA LYS A 10 -10.42 -9.81 1.68
C LYS A 10 -9.27 -9.43 0.75
N PRO A 11 -8.34 -8.57 1.17
CA PRO A 11 -7.17 -8.26 0.36
C PRO A 11 -6.32 -9.52 0.19
N HIS A 12 -5.84 -9.74 -1.04
CA HIS A 12 -4.96 -10.84 -1.39
C HIS A 12 -3.51 -10.36 -1.57
N ARG A 13 -3.31 -9.22 -2.25
CA ARG A 13 -1.98 -8.66 -2.51
C ARG A 13 -2.05 -7.15 -2.79
N LEU A 14 -1.03 -6.41 -2.36
CA LEU A 14 -0.81 -5.01 -2.79
C LEU A 14 0.08 -4.99 -4.04
N LEU A 15 -0.38 -4.28 -5.07
CA LEU A 15 0.26 -4.24 -6.38
C LEU A 15 1.08 -2.98 -6.59
N LEU A 16 0.57 -1.83 -6.13
CA LEU A 16 1.20 -0.51 -6.26
C LEU A 16 0.95 0.30 -4.99
N LYS A 17 1.81 1.30 -4.80
CA LYS A 17 1.72 2.32 -3.77
C LYS A 17 1.91 3.68 -4.43
N ARG A 18 1.08 4.66 -4.11
CA ARG A 18 1.27 6.05 -4.54
C ARG A 18 1.09 6.99 -3.36
N LYS A 19 1.87 8.07 -3.34
CA LYS A 19 1.68 9.15 -2.37
C LYS A 19 0.53 10.03 -2.84
N ILE A 20 -0.38 10.35 -1.93
CA ILE A 20 -1.45 11.31 -2.17
C ILE A 20 -1.10 12.63 -1.49
N ILE A 21 -1.41 13.75 -2.15
CA ILE A 21 -1.33 15.07 -1.57
C ILE A 21 -2.76 15.43 -1.14
N VAL A 22 -3.12 15.08 0.09
CA VAL A 22 -4.36 15.58 0.69
C VAL A 22 -4.08 17.01 1.14
N SER A 23 -4.47 17.97 0.32
CA SER A 23 -4.41 19.38 0.68
C SER A 23 -5.24 19.58 1.96
N LYS A 24 -4.60 20.03 3.05
CA LYS A 24 -5.26 20.34 4.34
C LYS A 24 -6.48 21.28 4.22
N LEU A 25 -6.69 21.91 3.07
CA LEU A 25 -7.86 22.77 2.79
C LEU A 25 -9.22 22.05 2.80
N ASN A 26 -9.26 20.73 2.62
CA ASN A 26 -10.52 19.97 2.66
C ASN A 26 -10.84 19.40 4.06
N ALA A 27 -9.93 19.55 5.02
CA ALA A 27 -10.21 19.30 6.43
C ALA A 27 -10.87 20.58 6.99
N HIS A 28 -12.12 20.47 7.43
CA HIS A 28 -12.87 21.61 7.97
C HIS A 28 -12.03 22.39 9.02
N PRO A 29 -11.96 23.74 8.96
CA PRO A 29 -11.17 24.55 9.90
C PRO A 29 -11.69 24.62 11.35
N PHE A 30 -12.56 23.71 11.77
CA PHE A 30 -13.23 23.79 13.07
C PHE A 30 -13.12 22.46 13.81
N ASP A 31 -11.99 22.25 14.48
CA ASP A 31 -12.00 21.88 15.91
C ASP A 31 -10.58 22.05 16.46
N GLY A 32 -10.46 22.81 17.55
CA GLY A 32 -9.20 23.03 18.25
C GLY A 32 -8.90 21.88 19.20
N SER A 33 -8.70 20.66 18.69
CA SER A 33 -8.28 19.53 19.52
C SER A 33 -7.13 18.73 18.89
N ASP A 34 -5.98 18.85 19.55
CA ASP A 34 -4.95 17.84 19.79
C ASP A 34 -4.20 17.19 18.60
N ASP A 35 -2.88 17.38 18.63
CA ASP A 35 -1.84 16.78 17.79
C ASP A 35 -1.99 15.25 17.61
N ASN A 36 -2.77 14.78 16.62
CA ASN A 36 -2.55 13.45 16.03
C ASN A 36 -3.27 13.18 14.69
N ASP A 37 -3.44 14.18 13.84
CA ASP A 37 -3.98 13.96 12.49
C ASP A 37 -2.92 13.25 11.63
N SER A 38 -2.89 11.91 11.70
CA SER A 38 -2.24 11.06 10.72
C SER A 38 -2.98 11.22 9.39
N VAL A 39 -2.69 12.31 8.68
CA VAL A 39 -3.19 12.54 7.33
C VAL A 39 -2.78 11.32 6.51
N CYS A 40 -3.74 10.52 6.04
CA CYS A 40 -3.47 9.41 5.12
C CYS A 40 -2.59 9.92 3.98
N GLN A 41 -1.38 9.39 3.86
CA GLN A 41 -0.38 9.91 2.91
C GLN A 41 -0.28 9.03 1.68
N TYR A 42 -0.79 7.80 1.75
CA TYR A 42 -0.62 6.82 0.69
C TYR A 42 -1.93 6.14 0.31
N GLU A 43 -2.02 5.80 -0.98
CA GLU A 43 -2.98 4.86 -1.49
C GLU A 43 -2.27 3.61 -2.01
N TRP A 44 -2.95 2.49 -1.85
CA TRP A 44 -2.48 1.17 -2.22
C TRP A 44 -3.41 0.54 -3.23
N LEU A 45 -2.87 0.01 -4.32
CA LEU A 45 -3.66 -0.75 -5.28
C LEU A 45 -3.83 -2.19 -4.78
N VAL A 46 -5.04 -2.53 -4.38
CA VAL A 46 -5.39 -3.81 -3.75
C VAL A 46 -5.94 -4.78 -4.79
N LYS A 47 -5.35 -5.98 -4.83
CA LYS A 47 -5.92 -7.15 -5.49
C LYS A 47 -6.74 -7.94 -4.48
N TRP A 48 -8.02 -8.14 -4.76
CA TRP A 48 -8.97 -8.82 -3.88
C TRP A 48 -8.96 -10.34 -4.05
N THR A 49 -9.33 -11.06 -3.00
CA THR A 49 -9.36 -12.53 -3.02
C THR A 49 -10.57 -13.01 -3.83
N GLY A 50 -10.34 -13.93 -4.77
CA GLY A 50 -11.43 -14.51 -5.58
C GLY A 50 -12.01 -13.57 -6.65
N LEU A 51 -11.39 -12.41 -6.88
CA LEU A 51 -11.66 -11.50 -7.98
C LEU A 51 -10.45 -11.42 -8.93
N GLY A 52 -10.73 -11.10 -10.19
CA GLY A 52 -9.71 -10.83 -11.21
C GLY A 52 -8.99 -9.49 -11.01
N TYR A 53 -7.99 -9.23 -11.84
CA TYR A 53 -7.21 -7.98 -11.81
C TYR A 53 -7.97 -6.77 -12.34
N ASP A 54 -9.08 -6.99 -13.04
CA ASP A 54 -10.06 -6.00 -13.46
C ASP A 54 -10.84 -5.36 -12.30
N HIS A 55 -10.81 -5.99 -11.12
CA HIS A 55 -11.50 -5.52 -9.92
C HIS A 55 -10.57 -4.93 -8.86
N VAL A 56 -9.33 -4.56 -9.22
CA VAL A 56 -8.42 -3.88 -8.27
C VAL A 56 -8.95 -2.49 -7.89
N THR A 57 -8.72 -2.08 -6.66
CA THR A 57 -9.13 -0.74 -6.16
C THR A 57 -7.97 -0.04 -5.46
N TRP A 58 -7.97 1.29 -5.51
CA TRP A 58 -7.07 2.11 -4.70
C TRP A 58 -7.70 2.32 -3.34
N GLU A 59 -6.98 1.94 -2.28
CA GLU A 59 -7.45 2.01 -0.90
C GLU A 59 -6.46 2.82 -0.07
N LEU A 60 -6.99 3.61 0.87
CA LEU A 60 -6.21 4.49 1.74
C LEU A 60 -5.37 3.67 2.74
N ASP A 61 -4.26 4.27 3.22
CA ASP A 61 -3.40 3.63 4.22
C ASP A 61 -4.08 3.43 5.58
N ASP A 62 -5.09 4.25 5.89
CA ASP A 62 -5.89 4.23 7.12
C ASP A 62 -7.14 3.32 7.01
N ALA A 63 -7.36 2.68 5.86
CA ALA A 63 -8.48 1.77 5.68
C ALA A 63 -8.46 0.67 6.76
N THR A 64 -9.63 0.30 7.28
CA THR A 64 -9.77 -0.63 8.41
C THR A 64 -9.06 -1.97 8.23
N PHE A 65 -8.99 -2.48 7.00
CA PHE A 65 -8.27 -3.73 6.71
C PHE A 65 -6.75 -3.53 6.61
N MET A 66 -6.29 -2.31 6.29
CA MET A 66 -4.87 -1.95 6.18
C MET A 66 -4.21 -1.83 7.55
N THR A 67 -4.95 -1.33 8.53
CA THR A 67 -4.53 -1.27 9.94
C THR A 67 -4.59 -2.62 10.66
N SER A 68 -5.18 -3.65 10.03
CA SER A 68 -5.19 -5.01 10.57
C SER A 68 -3.82 -5.70 10.46
N SER A 69 -3.59 -6.72 11.29
CA SER A 69 -2.35 -7.52 11.23
C SER A 69 -2.10 -8.17 9.87
N LYS A 70 -3.17 -8.49 9.11
CA LYS A 70 -3.06 -8.99 7.74
C LYS A 70 -2.67 -7.86 6.77
N GLY A 71 -3.24 -6.68 6.93
CA GLY A 71 -2.91 -5.49 6.13
C GLY A 71 -1.44 -5.09 6.27
N ILE A 72 -0.95 -5.00 7.51
CA ILE A 72 0.45 -4.71 7.82
C ILE A 72 1.39 -5.72 7.13
N LYS A 73 1.12 -7.02 7.24
CA LYS A 73 1.90 -8.05 6.53
C LYS A 73 1.88 -7.89 5.01
N LEU A 74 0.78 -7.41 4.43
CA LEU A 74 0.69 -7.17 3.00
C LEU A 74 1.54 -5.97 2.55
N MET A 75 1.60 -4.92 3.38
CA MET A 75 2.50 -3.78 3.17
C MET A 75 3.96 -4.22 3.28
N ASP A 76 4.34 -4.94 4.33
CA ASP A 76 5.72 -5.45 4.50
C ASP A 76 6.15 -6.27 3.29
N ASN A 77 5.30 -7.19 2.85
CA ASN A 77 5.56 -8.02 1.68
C ASN A 77 5.70 -7.18 0.39
N TYR A 78 4.96 -6.08 0.26
CA TYR A 78 5.14 -5.16 -0.86
C TYR A 78 6.50 -4.46 -0.80
N GLU A 79 6.84 -3.87 0.33
CA GLU A 79 8.10 -3.12 0.49
C GLU A 79 9.32 -4.03 0.29
N ILE A 80 9.27 -5.28 0.78
CA ILE A 80 10.32 -6.28 0.54
C ILE A 80 10.48 -6.56 -0.96
N ARG A 81 9.37 -6.66 -1.72
CA ARG A 81 9.43 -6.87 -3.18
C ARG A 81 10.01 -5.65 -3.89
N GLN A 82 9.66 -4.44 -3.47
CA GLN A 82 10.19 -3.22 -4.08
C GLN A 82 11.69 -3.09 -3.83
N LYS A 83 12.15 -3.29 -2.59
CA LYS A 83 13.59 -3.28 -2.26
C LYS A 83 14.39 -4.29 -3.08
N ARG A 84 13.85 -5.48 -3.36
CA ARG A 84 14.52 -6.47 -4.23
C ARG A 84 14.61 -6.00 -5.68
N SER A 85 13.59 -5.31 -6.17
CA SER A 85 13.59 -4.71 -7.50
C SER A 85 14.61 -3.57 -7.59
N ASP A 86 14.64 -2.70 -6.57
CA ASP A 86 15.53 -1.55 -6.50
C ASP A 86 16.99 -1.97 -6.26
N GLY A 87 17.22 -3.01 -5.47
CA GLY A 87 18.56 -3.57 -5.21
C GLY A 87 19.21 -4.20 -6.45
N LEU A 88 18.42 -4.66 -7.43
CA LEU A 88 18.94 -5.06 -8.74
C LEU A 88 19.30 -3.84 -9.63
N SER A 89 18.86 -2.64 -9.28
CA SER A 89 19.06 -1.42 -10.06
C SER A 89 20.30 -0.61 -9.66
N ASN A 90 21.19 -1.14 -8.81
CA ASN A 90 22.50 -0.55 -8.49
C ASN A 90 23.64 -1.32 -9.18
N PRO A 91 24.05 -0.98 -10.43
CA PRO A 91 25.18 -1.62 -11.12
C PRO A 91 26.57 -1.31 -10.51
N LEU A 92 26.64 -0.48 -9.47
CA LEU A 92 27.90 0.06 -8.94
C LEU A 92 28.50 -0.75 -7.79
N GLU A 93 27.75 -1.62 -7.12
CA GLU A 93 28.28 -2.44 -6.01
C GLU A 93 28.74 -3.84 -6.47
N ALA A 94 28.42 -4.24 -7.70
CA ALA A 94 28.80 -5.55 -8.25
C ALA A 94 30.18 -5.59 -8.91
N LYS A 95 31.00 -4.53 -8.80
CA LYS A 95 32.30 -4.42 -9.50
C LYS A 95 33.54 -4.47 -8.61
N GLU A 96 33.41 -4.48 -7.28
CA GLU A 96 34.58 -4.56 -6.38
C GLU A 96 34.98 -5.98 -5.96
N VAL A 97 34.33 -7.03 -6.45
CA VAL A 97 34.63 -8.44 -6.06
C VAL A 97 35.36 -9.23 -7.17
N LEU A 98 35.95 -8.56 -8.18
CA LEU A 98 36.70 -9.24 -9.25
C LEU A 98 38.12 -8.72 -9.48
N PHE A 99 38.74 -8.12 -8.45
CA PHE A 99 40.19 -7.93 -8.42
C PHE A 99 40.76 -8.41 -7.08
N ILE A 100 40.83 -9.73 -6.92
CA ILE A 100 41.84 -10.39 -6.08
C ILE A 100 42.44 -11.52 -6.92
#